data_AF-A0A7V5JIH8-F1
#
_entry.id   AF-A0A7V5JIH8-F1
#
_cell.length_a   1.000
_cell.length_b   1.000
_cell.length_c   1.000
_cell.angle_alpha   90.00
_cell.angle_beta   90.00
_cell.angle_gamma   90.00
#
_symmetry.space_group_name_H-M   'P 1'
#
loop_
_entity.id
_entity.type
_entity.pdbx_description
1 polymer ?
#
loop_
_entity_poly.entity_id
_entity_poly.type
_entity_poly.pdbx_seq_one_letter_code
_entity_poly.pdbx_strand_id
1 'polypeptide(L)'
;MVDRILVVDAPEEIRIRRVCERDHVAETDARRIMNAQIDRTARLRAADDVLDNARDTQALASEVERLHRRYLALARDRDGADAN
;
A
#
# COMPACT_ATOMS: atom_id res chain seq x y z
N MET A 1 -18.36 4.14 -3.58
CA MET A 1 -17.54 4.89 -2.61
C MET A 1 -16.69 3.85 -1.89
N VAL A 2 -15.43 4.14 -1.60
CA VAL A 2 -14.59 3.24 -0.78
C VAL A 2 -14.59 3.75 0.65
N ASP A 3 -14.54 2.83 1.61
CA ASP A 3 -14.67 3.19 3.02
C ASP A 3 -13.32 3.41 3.70
N ARG A 4 -12.28 2.74 3.18
CA ARG A 4 -10.89 2.96 3.58
C ARG A 4 -9.95 2.77 2.41
N ILE A 5 -8.85 3.50 2.43
CA ILE A 5 -7.75 3.44 1.46
C ILE A 5 -6.51 2.92 2.18
N LEU A 6 -6.06 1.72 1.80
CA LEU A 6 -4.77 1.16 2.23
C LEU A 6 -3.71 1.47 1.18
N VAL A 7 -2.65 2.17 1.56
CA VAL A 7 -1.49 2.44 0.69
C VAL A 7 -0.34 1.53 1.05
N VAL A 8 0.10 0.71 0.08
CA VAL A 8 1.32 -0.07 0.19
C VAL A 8 2.49 0.80 -0.28
N ASP A 9 3.39 1.16 0.64
CA ASP A 9 4.54 2.03 0.35
C ASP A 9 5.85 1.29 0.58
N ALA A 10 6.88 1.71 -0.15
CA ALA A 10 8.27 1.29 0.06
C ALA A 10 9.20 2.44 -0.36
N PRO A 11 10.43 2.53 0.20
CA PRO A 11 11.45 3.47 -0.21
C PRO A 11 11.68 3.48 -1.73
N GLU A 12 12.01 4.64 -2.27
CA GLU A 12 12.14 4.84 -3.71
C GLU A 12 13.20 3.92 -4.32
N GLU A 13 14.31 3.72 -3.62
CA GLU A 13 15.42 2.86 -4.04
C GLU A 13 14.94 1.41 -4.22
N ILE A 14 14.11 0.91 -3.30
CA ILE A 14 13.57 -0.45 -3.34
C ILE A 14 12.56 -0.58 -4.50
N ARG A 15 11.71 0.44 -4.71
CA ARG A 15 10.74 0.43 -5.81
C ARG A 15 11.44 0.44 -7.17
N ILE A 16 12.42 1.32 -7.36
CA ILE A 16 13.22 1.38 -8.58
C ILE A 16 13.89 0.04 -8.84
N ARG A 17 14.57 -0.52 -7.83
CA ARG A 17 15.23 -1.83 -7.96
C ARG A 17 14.25 -2.92 -8.40
N ARG A 18 13.08 -3.01 -7.76
CA ARG A 18 12.06 -4.01 -8.10
C ARG A 18 11.47 -3.80 -9.50
N VAL A 19 11.30 -2.54 -9.95
CA VAL A 19 10.87 -2.24 -11.32
C VAL A 19 11.93 -2.66 -12.33
N CYS A 20 13.20 -2.36 -12.08
CA CYS A 20 14.31 -2.83 -12.92
C CYS A 20 14.35 -4.36 -13.00
N GLU A 21 14.25 -5.05 -11.87
CA GLU A 21 14.27 -6.51 -11.79
C GLU A 21 13.05 -7.16 -12.48
N ARG A 22 11.85 -6.59 -12.30
CA ARG A 22 10.60 -7.12 -12.88
C ARG A 22 10.50 -6.86 -14.38
N ASP A 23 10.76 -5.62 -14.78
CA ASP A 23 10.50 -5.15 -16.15
C ASP A 23 11.76 -5.22 -17.04
N HIS A 24 12.91 -5.61 -16.48
CA HIS A 24 14.21 -5.70 -17.17
C HIS A 24 14.64 -4.38 -17.82
N VAL A 25 14.33 -3.26 -17.16
CA VAL A 25 14.64 -1.90 -17.63
C VAL A 25 15.81 -1.29 -16.88
N ALA A 26 16.45 -0.29 -17.47
CA ALA A 26 17.48 0.51 -16.81
C ALA A 26 16.88 1.39 -15.69
N GLU A 27 17.71 1.75 -14.70
CA GLU A 27 17.30 2.59 -13.56
C GLU A 27 16.69 3.93 -14.00
N THR A 28 17.21 4.51 -15.07
CA THR A 28 16.71 5.77 -15.65
C THR A 28 15.28 5.64 -16.15
N ASP A 29 14.93 4.51 -16.76
CA ASP A 29 13.58 4.26 -17.26
C ASP A 29 12.65 3.86 -16.13
N ALA A 30 13.13 3.10 -15.14
CA ALA A 30 12.39 2.86 -13.90
C ALA A 30 12.04 4.18 -13.19
N ARG A 31 12.97 5.13 -13.05
CA ARG A 31 12.69 6.47 -12.50
C ARG A 31 11.65 7.24 -13.30
N ARG A 32 11.68 7.16 -14.64
CA ARG A 32 10.65 7.76 -15.51
C ARG A 32 9.27 7.15 -15.27
N ILE A 33 9.20 5.82 -15.18
CA ILE A 33 7.96 5.08 -14.88
C ILE A 33 7.42 5.50 -13.52
N MET A 34 8.29 5.62 -12.51
CA MET A 34 7.89 6.06 -11.17
C MET A 34 7.41 7.51 -11.15
N ASN A 35 8.05 8.40 -11.91
CA ASN A 35 7.65 9.82 -12.03
C ASN A 35 6.33 10.04 -12.79
N ALA A 36 5.91 9.08 -13.62
CA ALA A 36 4.61 9.11 -14.27
C ALA A 36 3.45 8.75 -13.31
N GLN A 37 3.76 8.21 -12.13
CA GLN A 37 2.76 7.85 -11.13
C GLN A 37 2.37 9.06 -10.27
N ILE A 38 1.23 8.94 -9.57
CA ILE A 38 0.83 9.90 -8.54
C ILE A 38 1.94 10.07 -7.50
N ASP A 39 2.17 11.33 -7.13
CA ASP A 39 3.15 11.72 -6.12
C ASP A 39 2.97 10.92 -4.81
N ARG A 40 4.09 10.49 -4.24
CA ARG A 40 4.09 9.68 -3.01
C ARG A 40 3.40 10.41 -1.85
N THR A 41 3.64 11.70 -1.70
CA THR A 41 3.05 12.50 -0.60
C THR A 41 1.55 12.62 -0.77
N ALA A 42 1.08 12.84 -2.00
CA ALA A 42 -0.35 12.86 -2.30
C ALA A 42 -1.01 11.51 -1.97
N ARG A 43 -0.37 10.39 -2.30
CA ARG A 43 -0.84 9.03 -2.00
C ARG A 43 -0.95 8.78 -0.50
N LEU A 44 0.10 9.13 0.25
CA LEU A 44 0.14 8.95 1.71
C LEU A 44 -0.89 9.82 2.44
N ARG A 45 -1.17 11.02 1.93
CA ARG A 45 -2.21 11.91 2.50
C ARG A 45 -3.63 11.39 2.31
N ALA A 46 -3.87 10.65 1.23
CA ALA A 46 -5.16 10.05 0.95
C ALA A 46 -5.37 8.69 1.64
N ALA A 47 -4.37 8.19 2.38
CA ALA A 47 -4.40 6.86 2.97
C ALA A 47 -5.02 6.87 4.38
N ASP A 48 -5.91 5.93 4.66
CA ASP A 48 -6.41 5.63 6.00
C ASP A 48 -5.46 4.71 6.78
N ASP A 49 -4.77 3.83 6.07
CA ASP A 49 -3.69 2.99 6.60
C ASP A 49 -2.54 2.95 5.58
N VAL A 50 -1.32 2.82 6.08
CA VAL A 50 -0.11 2.65 5.26
C VAL A 50 0.57 1.35 5.66
N LEU A 51 0.91 0.52 4.68
CA LEU A 51 1.62 -0.74 4.84
C LEU A 51 3.04 -0.61 4.27
N ASP A 52 4.05 -0.84 5.10
CA ASP A 52 5.46 -0.78 4.71
C ASP A 52 5.91 -2.10 4.06
N ASN A 53 6.06 -2.08 2.73
CA ASN A 53 6.50 -3.22 1.92
C ASN A 53 8.02 -3.22 1.65
N ALA A 54 8.78 -2.48 2.47
CA ALA A 54 10.24 -2.51 2.48
C ALA A 54 10.82 -3.63 3.34
N ARG A 55 10.01 -4.16 4.28
CA ARG A 55 10.45 -5.11 5.31
C ARG A 55 10.39 -6.56 4.84
N ASP A 56 10.90 -7.43 5.70
CA ASP A 56 10.81 -8.88 5.55
C ASP A 56 9.36 -9.36 5.41
N THR A 57 9.16 -10.36 4.54
CA THR A 57 7.84 -10.91 4.21
C THR A 57 7.08 -11.41 5.44
N GLN A 58 7.77 -11.90 6.47
CA GLN A 58 7.14 -12.36 7.72
C GLN A 58 6.60 -11.19 8.55
N ALA A 59 7.32 -10.08 8.58
CA ALA A 59 6.85 -8.85 9.22
C ALA A 59 5.63 -8.29 8.47
N LEU A 60 5.68 -8.30 7.14
CA LEU A 60 4.57 -7.88 6.29
C LEU A 60 3.31 -8.74 6.53
N ALA A 61 3.45 -10.06 6.62
CA ALA A 61 2.34 -10.97 6.88
C ALA A 61 1.65 -10.67 8.22
N SER A 62 2.44 -10.38 9.26
CA SER A 62 1.91 -10.03 10.58
C SER A 62 1.13 -8.71 10.55
N GLU A 63 1.61 -7.74 9.78
CA GLU A 63 0.94 -6.45 9.63
C GLU A 63 -0.34 -6.54 8.80
N VAL A 64 -0.33 -7.35 7.73
CA VAL A 64 -1.51 -7.68 6.93
C VAL A 64 -2.57 -8.35 7.79
N GLU A 65 -2.21 -9.32 8.64
CA GLU A 65 -3.14 -10.00 9.54
C GLU A 65 -3.77 -9.02 10.56
N ARG A 66 -2.98 -8.07 11.07
CA ARG A 66 -3.49 -7.01 11.96
C ARG A 66 -4.49 -6.11 11.24
N LEU A 67 -4.18 -5.67 10.02
CA LEU A 67 -5.09 -4.84 9.21
C LEU A 67 -6.35 -5.61 8.82
N HIS A 68 -6.21 -6.88 8.44
CA HIS A 68 -7.34 -7.75 8.12
C HIS A 68 -8.34 -7.85 9.26
N ARG A 69 -7.88 -8.17 10.48
CA ARG A 69 -8.75 -8.22 11.67
C ARG A 69 -9.43 -6.88 11.96
N ARG A 70 -8.71 -5.76 11.76
CA ARG A 70 -9.28 -4.42 11.89
C ARG A 70 -10.39 -4.17 10.87
N TYR A 71 -10.18 -4.52 9.61
CA TYR A 71 -11.19 -4.34 8.57
C TYR A 71 -12.41 -5.23 8.78
N LEU A 72 -12.23 -6.47 9.26
CA LEU A 72 -13.34 -7.34 9.62
C LEU A 72 -14.19 -6.76 10.76
N ALA A 73 -13.56 -6.18 11.79
CA ALA A 73 -14.29 -5.54 12.88
C ALA A 73 -15.08 -4.32 12.38
N LEU A 74 -14.45 -3.45 11.59
CA LEU A 74 -15.10 -2.27 11.02
C LEU A 74 -16.27 -2.62 10.09
N ALA A 75 -16.14 -3.69 9.28
CA ALA A 75 -17.20 -4.15 8.41
C ALA A 75 -18.41 -4.66 9.22
N ARG A 76 -18.15 -5.44 10.28
CA ARG A 76 -19.21 -5.96 11.18
C ARG A 76 -19.97 -4.85 11.91
N ASP A 77 -19.26 -3.85 12.41
CA ASP A 77 -19.88 -2.72 13.11
C ASP A 77 -20.77 -1.90 12.17
N ARG A 78 -20.42 -1.86 10.88
CA ARG A 78 -21.19 -1.17 9.86
C ARG A 78 -22.45 -1.92 9.45
N ASP A 79 -22.36 -3.24 9.27
CA ASP A 79 -23.54 -4.09 9.01
C ASP A 79 -24.56 -4.00 10.17
N GLY A 80 -24.09 -3.80 11.41
CA GLY A 80 -24.94 -3.57 12.57
C GLY A 80 -25.55 -2.16 12.67
N ALA A 81 -24.88 -1.15 12.10
CA ALA A 81 -25.36 0.23 12.07
C ALA A 81 -26.38 0.49 10.95
N ASP A 82 -26.27 -0.23 9.83
CA ASP A 82 -27.21 -0.15 8.69
C ASP A 82 -28.48 -1.01 8.90
N ALA A 83 -28.52 -1.83 9.96
CA ALA A 83 -29.63 -2.74 10.28
C ALA A 83 -30.61 -2.23 11.36
N ASN A 84 -30.49 -0.96 11.78
CA ASN A 84 -31.36 -0.29 12.77
C ASN A 84 -31.86 1.05 12.24
#